data_AF-A0A031LN16-F1
#
_entry.id   AF-A0A031LN16-F1
#
_cell.length_a   1.000
_cell.length_b   1.000
_cell.length_c   1.000
_cell.angle_alpha   90.00
_cell.angle_beta   90.00
_cell.angle_gamma   90.00
#
_symmetry.space_group_name_H-M   'P 1'
#
loop_
_entity.id
_entity.type
_entity.pdbx_description
1 polymer ?
#
loop_
_entity_poly.entity_id
_entity_poly.type
_entity_poly.pdbx_seq_one_letter_code
_entity_poly.pdbx_strand_id
1 'polypeptide(L)'
;MKSRVLNFKKYTKVKFDSYQTIPIPYPPLSKIYLCYVQILKAAKLPSFFDTKTKLAYPTIATNNQLFFLDNFLLLYAIQIQNLPISGCYILQTDIDLPSLEYQLSTRLFTLITELKFDIKQINPNNVLNAFNTSLSKHAIYDFNSTHTDKPRSEFSLDLLSKLIGCSRNQLLYQQKQINNAYSIKVQQLKQKCVALQHPQPSAELFWSAQHGN
;
A
#
# COMPACT_ATOMS: atom_id res chain seq x y z
N MET A 1 33.63 15.42 -11.44
CA MET A 1 32.36 16.17 -11.43
C MET A 1 32.15 16.75 -10.03
N LYS A 2 32.09 18.08 -9.90
CA LYS A 2 31.87 18.74 -8.60
C LYS A 2 30.44 18.45 -8.13
N SER A 3 30.32 17.84 -6.95
CA SER A 3 29.06 17.79 -6.19
C SER A 3 28.55 19.22 -6.01
N ARG A 4 27.43 19.57 -6.66
CA ARG A 4 26.67 20.77 -6.32
C ARG A 4 26.04 20.49 -4.96
N VAL A 5 26.66 20.99 -3.90
CA VAL A 5 26.00 21.13 -2.60
C VAL A 5 24.89 22.16 -2.82
N LEU A 6 23.69 21.68 -3.15
CA LEU A 6 22.50 22.52 -3.14
C LEU A 6 22.24 22.88 -1.68
N ASN A 7 22.54 24.13 -1.32
CA ASN A 7 22.12 24.74 -0.07
C ASN A 7 20.60 24.92 -0.10
N PHE A 8 19.84 23.84 0.06
CA PHE A 8 18.41 23.90 0.25
C PHE A 8 18.14 24.53 1.63
N LYS A 9 17.61 25.76 1.66
CA LYS A 9 17.13 26.36 2.90
C LYS A 9 16.03 25.45 3.47
N LYS A 10 16.16 25.12 4.75
CA LYS A 10 15.18 24.32 5.52
C LYS A 10 13.76 24.85 5.26
N TYR A 11 12.80 23.96 5.00
CA TYR A 11 11.39 24.31 4.74
C TYR A 11 11.08 25.16 3.50
N THR A 12 12.00 25.26 2.53
CA THR A 12 11.70 25.94 1.27
C THR A 12 10.67 25.16 0.47
N LYS A 13 9.59 25.82 0.07
CA LYS A 13 8.62 25.27 -0.89
C LYS A 13 9.25 25.24 -2.27
N VAL A 14 9.27 24.08 -2.89
CA VAL A 14 9.78 23.89 -4.25
C VAL A 14 8.71 23.18 -5.06
N LYS A 15 8.50 23.65 -6.30
CA LYS A 15 7.67 22.95 -7.27
C LYS A 15 8.53 21.89 -7.96
N PHE A 16 8.02 20.68 -8.06
CA PHE A 16 8.67 19.57 -8.71
C PHE A 16 7.86 19.16 -9.93
N ASP A 17 8.59 18.91 -11.01
CA ASP A 17 8.03 18.29 -12.19
C ASP A 17 8.24 16.77 -12.10
N SER A 18 7.14 16.02 -12.17
CA SER A 18 7.15 14.55 -12.02
C SER A 18 7.93 13.85 -13.14
N TYR A 19 8.23 14.53 -14.26
CA TYR A 19 8.99 13.95 -15.37
C TYR A 19 10.49 13.73 -15.06
N GLN A 20 11.05 14.41 -14.05
CA GLN A 20 12.49 14.35 -13.76
C GLN A 20 12.85 13.58 -12.49
N THR A 21 11.86 13.24 -11.66
CA THR A 21 12.06 12.63 -10.35
C THR A 21 11.11 11.47 -10.12
N ILE A 22 11.62 10.36 -9.58
CA ILE A 22 10.86 9.16 -9.21
C ILE A 22 10.32 9.37 -7.78
N PRO A 23 9.00 9.52 -7.59
CA PRO A 23 8.39 9.69 -6.28
C PRO A 23 8.19 8.33 -5.61
N ILE A 24 8.78 8.15 -4.43
CA ILE A 24 8.71 6.91 -3.65
C ILE A 24 8.44 7.22 -2.19
N PRO A 25 7.80 6.31 -1.42
CA PRO A 25 7.65 6.52 0.01
C PRO A 25 9.02 6.54 0.68
N TYR A 26 9.16 7.35 1.73
CA TYR A 26 10.33 7.27 2.60
C TYR A 26 10.50 5.81 3.09
N PRO A 27 11.68 5.17 2.95
CA PRO A 27 11.79 3.71 3.07
C PRO A 27 11.23 3.10 4.36
N PRO A 28 11.41 3.71 5.55
CA PRO A 28 10.78 3.24 6.79
C PRO A 28 9.24 3.18 6.73
N LEU A 29 8.60 4.04 5.93
CA LEU A 29 7.14 4.11 5.78
C LEU A 29 6.61 3.26 4.61
N SER A 30 7.48 2.50 3.94
CA SER A 30 7.12 1.70 2.76
C SER A 30 6.00 0.69 3.03
N LYS A 31 6.02 0.02 4.19
CA LYS A 31 4.99 -0.96 4.56
C LYS A 31 3.62 -0.31 4.78
N ILE A 32 3.59 0.89 5.39
CA ILE A 32 2.36 1.68 5.52
C ILE A 32 1.86 2.11 4.13
N TYR A 33 2.76 2.53 3.23
CA TYR A 33 2.38 2.84 1.86
C TYR A 33 1.74 1.64 1.14
N LEU A 34 2.24 0.42 1.35
CA LEU A 34 1.62 -0.78 0.79
C LEU A 34 0.18 -1.01 1.31
N CYS A 35 -0.12 -0.64 2.56
CA CYS A 35 -1.51 -0.65 3.06
C CYS A 35 -2.41 0.31 2.28
N TYR A 36 -1.92 1.53 1.99
CA TYR A 36 -2.63 2.48 1.13
C TYR A 36 -2.87 1.90 -0.26
N VAL A 37 -1.85 1.34 -0.91
CA VAL A 37 -1.96 0.77 -2.26
C VAL A 37 -3.01 -0.32 -2.33
N GLN A 38 -3.09 -1.22 -1.34
CA GLN A 38 -4.10 -2.28 -1.32
C GLN A 38 -5.53 -1.74 -1.26
N ILE A 39 -5.75 -0.69 -0.48
CA ILE A 39 -7.05 -0.02 -0.35
C ILE A 39 -7.37 0.77 -1.62
N LEU A 40 -6.45 1.60 -2.09
CA LEU A 40 -6.68 2.53 -3.19
C LEU A 40 -6.90 1.84 -4.53
N LYS A 41 -6.34 0.63 -4.73
CA LYS A 41 -6.66 -0.22 -5.89
C LYS A 41 -8.14 -0.61 -5.98
N ALA A 42 -8.82 -0.73 -4.83
CA ALA A 42 -10.23 -1.07 -4.77
C ALA A 42 -11.14 0.18 -4.66
N ALA A 43 -10.56 1.37 -4.53
CA ALA A 43 -11.28 2.61 -4.31
C ALA A 43 -11.55 3.35 -5.62
N LYS A 44 -12.67 4.08 -5.66
CA LYS A 44 -12.87 5.15 -6.64
C LYS A 44 -12.12 6.39 -6.15
N LEU A 45 -11.02 6.71 -6.82
CA LEU A 45 -10.18 7.85 -6.46
C LEU A 45 -10.91 9.18 -6.71
N PRO A 46 -10.61 10.22 -5.90
CA PRO A 46 -11.13 11.55 -6.16
C PRO A 46 -10.59 12.11 -7.48
N SER A 47 -11.34 13.03 -8.08
CA SER A 47 -10.92 13.76 -9.29
C SER A 47 -9.89 14.85 -9.01
N PHE A 48 -9.79 15.29 -7.76
CA PHE A 48 -8.88 16.34 -7.31
C PHE A 48 -8.00 15.84 -6.17
N PHE A 49 -6.74 16.23 -6.19
CA PHE A 49 -5.76 15.91 -5.14
C PHE A 49 -5.17 17.20 -4.60
N ASP A 50 -5.12 17.34 -3.27
CA ASP A 50 -4.28 18.37 -2.66
C ASP A 50 -2.81 18.01 -2.97
N THR A 51 -2.15 18.89 -3.74
CA THR A 51 -0.78 18.70 -4.21
C THR A 51 0.27 19.11 -3.19
N LYS A 52 -0.14 19.61 -2.02
CA LYS A 52 0.76 19.90 -0.90
C LYS A 52 1.25 18.61 -0.26
N THR A 53 2.56 18.48 -0.12
CA THR A 53 3.19 17.32 0.53
C THR A 53 4.50 17.71 1.25
N LYS A 54 4.86 16.92 2.26
CA LYS A 54 6.16 16.94 2.93
C LYS A 54 7.07 15.88 2.32
N LEU A 55 8.28 16.31 1.94
CA LEU A 55 9.30 15.45 1.34
C LEU A 55 10.53 15.35 2.24
N ALA A 56 11.12 14.17 2.35
CA ALA A 56 12.43 13.99 2.99
C ALA A 56 13.56 14.34 2.02
N TYR A 57 14.55 15.09 2.50
CA TYR A 57 15.77 15.38 1.77
C TYR A 57 16.79 14.24 1.99
N PRO A 58 17.25 13.54 0.94
CA PRO A 58 18.40 12.66 1.08
C PRO A 58 19.64 13.53 1.27
N THR A 59 20.35 13.33 2.37
CA THR A 59 21.62 14.03 2.68
C THR A 59 22.67 13.85 1.58
N ILE A 60 22.48 12.87 0.70
CA ILE A 60 23.26 12.63 -0.51
C ILE A 60 22.30 12.81 -1.71
N ALA A 61 22.24 14.03 -2.23
CA ALA A 61 21.42 14.40 -3.39
C ALA A 61 21.96 13.85 -4.72
N THR A 62 22.31 12.57 -4.78
CA THR A 62 22.86 11.94 -5.99
C THR A 62 21.86 11.15 -6.82
N ASN A 63 20.59 11.03 -6.39
CA ASN A 63 19.60 10.28 -7.16
C ASN A 63 18.36 11.14 -7.45
N ASN A 64 17.78 10.97 -8.65
CA ASN A 64 16.49 11.52 -9.09
C ASN A 64 15.29 10.97 -8.27
N GLN A 65 15.44 10.72 -6.97
CA GLN A 65 14.41 10.14 -6.11
C GLN A 65 13.92 11.18 -5.10
N LEU A 66 12.60 11.34 -5.01
CA LEU A 66 11.95 12.17 -4.00
C LEU A 66 11.24 11.25 -3.01
N PHE A 67 11.57 11.40 -1.73
CA PHE A 67 11.00 10.60 -0.66
C PHE A 67 9.79 11.30 -0.04
N PHE A 68 8.63 10.67 -0.12
CA PHE A 68 7.39 11.17 0.45
C PHE A 68 7.26 10.75 1.91
N LEU A 69 6.97 11.73 2.77
CA LEU A 69 6.71 11.50 4.20
C LEU A 69 5.22 11.53 4.52
N ASP A 70 4.41 12.13 3.66
CA ASP A 70 2.97 12.24 3.85
C ASP A 70 2.19 12.07 2.54
N ASN A 71 0.87 12.29 2.62
CA ASN A 71 -0.04 12.34 1.47
C ASN A 71 0.10 11.14 0.52
N PHE A 72 0.04 9.92 1.06
CA PHE A 72 0.18 8.67 0.29
C PHE A 72 -0.93 8.45 -0.75
N LEU A 73 -2.07 9.12 -0.61
CA LEU A 73 -3.07 9.20 -1.68
C LEU A 73 -2.51 9.93 -2.91
N LEU A 74 -1.90 11.10 -2.72
CA LEU A 74 -1.24 11.84 -3.79
C LEU A 74 -0.08 11.03 -4.38
N LEU A 75 0.74 10.38 -3.54
CA LEU A 75 1.83 9.52 -4.02
C LEU A 75 1.31 8.41 -4.93
N TYR A 76 0.23 7.74 -4.53
CA TYR A 76 -0.42 6.72 -5.35
C TYR A 76 -0.95 7.32 -6.66
N ALA A 77 -1.62 8.48 -6.59
CA ALA A 77 -2.16 9.17 -7.75
C ALA A 77 -1.07 9.59 -8.75
N ILE A 78 0.07 10.10 -8.29
CA ILE A 78 1.19 10.47 -9.15
C ILE A 78 1.70 9.24 -9.91
N GLN A 79 1.84 8.10 -9.23
CA GLN A 79 2.32 6.86 -9.84
C GLN A 79 1.39 6.31 -10.94
N ILE A 80 0.12 6.72 -10.96
CA ILE A 80 -0.86 6.30 -11.98
C ILE A 80 -1.21 7.38 -13.01
N GLN A 81 -1.09 8.67 -12.68
CA GLN A 81 -1.61 9.80 -13.48
C GLN A 81 -0.56 10.86 -13.85
N ASN A 82 0.70 10.75 -13.42
CA ASN A 82 1.77 11.72 -13.71
C ASN A 82 1.40 13.17 -13.33
N LEU A 83 0.98 13.37 -12.08
CA LEU A 83 0.55 14.68 -11.58
C LEU A 83 1.75 15.55 -11.12
N PRO A 84 1.69 16.89 -11.30
CA PRO A 84 2.71 17.81 -10.78
C PRO A 84 2.63 17.93 -9.25
N ILE A 85 3.77 18.21 -8.62
CA ILE A 85 3.93 18.08 -7.15
C ILE A 85 4.51 19.36 -6.58
N SER A 86 3.99 19.80 -5.43
CA SER A 86 4.58 20.90 -4.67
C SER A 86 4.95 20.42 -3.27
N GLY A 87 6.23 20.44 -2.95
CA GLY A 87 6.75 19.87 -1.72
C GLY A 87 7.60 20.85 -0.91
N CYS A 88 7.64 20.65 0.40
CA CYS A 88 8.69 21.23 1.25
C CYS A 88 9.64 20.15 1.73
N TYR A 89 10.95 20.45 1.71
CA TYR A 89 11.97 19.55 2.21
C TYR A 89 12.04 19.55 3.74
N ILE A 90 12.23 18.36 4.30
CA ILE A 90 12.48 18.09 5.71
C ILE A 90 13.81 17.34 5.83
N LEU A 91 14.64 17.72 6.80
CA LEU A 91 15.88 17.01 7.11
C LEU A 91 15.55 15.67 7.77
N GLN A 92 16.32 14.64 7.43
CA GLN A 92 16.09 13.30 8.00
C GLN A 92 16.15 13.27 9.53
N THR A 93 16.97 14.12 10.15
CA THR A 93 17.08 14.25 11.62
C THR A 93 15.84 14.82 12.29
N ASP A 94 14.98 15.51 11.53
CA ASP A 94 13.74 16.11 12.04
C ASP A 94 12.53 15.17 11.87
N ILE A 95 12.75 13.94 11.38
CA ILE A 95 11.69 12.97 11.14
C ILE A 95 11.36 12.22 12.44
N ASP A 96 10.23 12.57 13.04
CA ASP A 96 9.59 11.75 14.08
C ASP A 96 8.82 10.60 13.42
N LEU A 97 9.49 9.44 13.32
CA LEU A 97 8.93 8.27 12.65
C LEU A 97 7.66 7.74 13.35
N PRO A 98 7.64 7.49 14.70
CA PRO A 98 6.43 7.06 15.39
C PRO A 98 5.22 7.99 15.17
N SER A 99 5.44 9.31 15.21
CA SER A 99 4.37 10.28 14.95
C SER A 99 3.85 10.17 13.51
N LEU A 100 4.75 10.02 12.53
CA LEU A 100 4.34 9.87 11.12
C LEU A 100 3.58 8.57 10.88
N GLU A 101 4.03 7.45 11.46
CA GLU A 101 3.35 6.16 11.36
C GLU A 101 1.92 6.24 11.91
N TYR A 102 1.75 6.89 13.08
CA TYR A 102 0.43 7.14 13.67
C TYR A 102 -0.45 8.01 12.77
N GLN A 103 0.07 9.15 12.30
CA GLN A 103 -0.67 10.09 11.46
C GLN A 103 -1.11 9.46 10.14
N LEU A 104 -0.21 8.72 9.47
CA LEU A 104 -0.51 8.02 8.23
C LEU A 104 -1.52 6.89 8.43
N SER A 105 -1.41 6.14 9.52
CA SER A 105 -2.38 5.08 9.83
C SER A 105 -3.78 5.66 10.06
N THR A 106 -3.88 6.73 10.85
CA THR A 106 -5.14 7.41 11.15
C THR A 106 -5.76 8.05 9.89
N ARG A 107 -4.92 8.67 9.05
CA ARG A 107 -5.35 9.24 7.78
C ARG A 107 -5.82 8.17 6.80
N LEU A 108 -5.22 6.98 6.81
CA LEU A 108 -5.72 5.85 6.02
C LEU A 108 -7.13 5.46 6.45
N PHE A 109 -7.41 5.35 7.75
CA PHE A 109 -8.74 5.01 8.24
C PHE A 109 -9.77 6.05 7.82
N THR A 110 -9.45 7.33 8.02
CA THR A 110 -10.30 8.45 7.58
C THR A 110 -10.57 8.36 6.08
N LEU A 111 -9.53 8.16 5.29
CA LEU A 111 -9.65 8.03 3.84
C LEU A 111 -10.52 6.85 3.43
N ILE A 112 -10.43 5.71 4.11
CA ILE A 112 -11.31 4.56 3.84
C ILE A 112 -12.76 4.94 4.12
N THR A 113 -13.06 5.66 5.20
CA THR A 113 -14.46 6.06 5.45
C THR A 113 -15.03 7.04 4.42
N GLU A 114 -14.18 7.78 3.71
CA GLU A 114 -14.58 8.78 2.72
C GLU A 114 -14.68 8.23 1.28
N LEU A 115 -14.00 7.12 0.98
CA LEU A 115 -13.93 6.56 -0.36
C LEU A 115 -15.03 5.53 -0.62
N LYS A 116 -15.45 5.44 -1.89
CA LYS A 116 -16.34 4.37 -2.36
C LYS A 116 -15.51 3.20 -2.87
N PHE A 117 -15.79 1.98 -2.39
CA PHE A 117 -15.05 0.78 -2.77
C PHE A 117 -15.84 -0.17 -3.66
N ASP A 118 -15.14 -0.84 -4.57
CA ASP A 118 -15.59 -2.11 -5.14
C ASP A 118 -15.05 -3.26 -4.28
N ILE A 119 -15.94 -3.85 -3.48
CA ILE A 119 -15.59 -4.97 -2.58
C ILE A 119 -14.98 -6.15 -3.36
N LYS A 120 -15.33 -6.33 -4.64
CA LYS A 120 -14.79 -7.41 -5.49
C LYS A 120 -13.29 -7.28 -5.76
N GLN A 121 -12.73 -6.08 -5.58
CA GLN A 121 -11.30 -5.80 -5.74
C GLN A 121 -10.53 -5.90 -4.42
N ILE A 122 -11.22 -6.07 -3.29
CA ILE A 122 -10.60 -6.21 -1.98
C ILE A 122 -10.17 -7.66 -1.77
N ASN A 123 -8.96 -7.86 -1.24
CA ASN A 123 -8.52 -9.13 -0.68
C ASN A 123 -8.53 -9.03 0.85
N PRO A 124 -9.59 -9.50 1.52
CA PRO A 124 -9.82 -9.23 2.94
C PRO A 124 -8.69 -9.74 3.84
N ASN A 125 -8.22 -10.97 3.63
CA ASN A 125 -7.14 -11.53 4.46
C ASN A 125 -5.81 -10.79 4.27
N ASN A 126 -5.48 -10.41 3.03
CA ASN A 126 -4.25 -9.67 2.77
C ASN A 126 -4.31 -8.26 3.37
N VAL A 127 -5.44 -7.56 3.23
CA VAL A 127 -5.65 -6.23 3.82
C VAL A 127 -5.55 -6.32 5.34
N LEU A 128 -6.24 -7.28 5.96
CA LEU A 128 -6.22 -7.49 7.40
C LEU A 128 -4.80 -7.76 7.92
N ASN A 129 -4.07 -8.67 7.27
CA ASN A 129 -2.70 -8.99 7.63
C ASN A 129 -1.76 -7.79 7.47
N ALA A 130 -1.88 -7.06 6.35
CA ALA A 130 -1.07 -5.87 6.09
C ALA A 130 -1.30 -4.80 7.14
N PHE A 131 -2.57 -4.53 7.48
CA PHE A 131 -2.94 -3.55 8.50
C PHE A 131 -2.36 -3.93 9.86
N ASN A 132 -2.58 -5.17 10.30
CA ASN A 132 -2.12 -5.65 11.59
C ASN A 132 -0.59 -5.74 11.70
N THR A 133 0.13 -5.89 10.59
CA THR A 133 1.59 -5.98 10.59
C THR A 133 2.28 -4.63 10.44
N SER A 134 1.65 -3.69 9.74
CA SER A 134 2.36 -2.51 9.21
C SER A 134 1.86 -1.17 9.74
N LEU A 135 0.60 -1.07 10.18
CA LEU A 135 0.05 0.18 10.70
C LEU A 135 0.42 0.35 12.18
N SER A 136 0.38 1.61 12.62
CA SER A 136 0.63 1.96 14.02
C SER A 136 -0.36 1.26 14.94
N LYS A 137 0.17 0.49 15.90
CA LYS A 137 -0.61 -0.21 16.92
C LYS A 137 -1.46 0.74 17.76
N HIS A 138 -0.97 1.96 17.97
CA HIS A 138 -1.70 3.00 18.67
C HIS A 138 -2.88 3.50 17.84
N ALA A 139 -2.68 3.76 16.54
CA ALA A 139 -3.78 4.17 15.66
C ALA A 139 -4.86 3.09 15.53
N ILE A 140 -4.47 1.81 15.45
CA ILE A 140 -5.44 0.70 15.42
C ILE A 140 -6.26 0.66 16.73
N TYR A 141 -5.59 0.82 17.87
CA TYR A 141 -6.27 0.83 19.17
C TYR A 141 -7.28 1.97 19.26
N ASP A 142 -6.90 3.18 18.85
CA ASP A 142 -7.77 4.35 18.85
C ASP A 142 -8.97 4.16 17.92
N PHE A 143 -8.76 3.61 16.72
CA PHE A 143 -9.87 3.29 15.82
C PHE A 143 -10.81 2.26 16.45
N ASN A 144 -10.25 1.19 17.03
CA ASN A 144 -11.05 0.11 17.61
C ASN A 144 -11.83 0.54 18.85
N SER A 145 -11.34 1.51 19.63
CA SER A 145 -12.04 2.02 20.81
C SER A 145 -13.33 2.77 20.47
N THR A 146 -13.43 3.32 19.27
CA THR A 146 -14.67 3.95 18.78
C THR A 146 -15.76 2.95 18.39
N HIS A 147 -15.44 1.66 18.30
CA HIS A 147 -16.35 0.62 17.80
C HIS A 147 -16.53 -0.59 18.75
N THR A 148 -15.73 -0.67 19.82
CA THR A 148 -15.70 -1.83 20.75
C THR A 148 -15.35 -1.41 22.17
N ASP A 149 -16.02 -2.01 23.17
CA ASP A 149 -15.76 -1.76 24.59
C ASP A 149 -14.43 -2.36 25.08
N LYS A 150 -13.87 -3.33 24.35
CA LYS A 150 -12.60 -4.00 24.64
C LYS A 150 -11.65 -3.87 23.45
N PRO A 151 -11.13 -2.66 23.19
CA PRO A 151 -10.28 -2.41 22.03
C PRO A 151 -8.97 -3.20 22.11
N ARG A 152 -8.54 -3.69 20.96
CA ARG A 152 -7.25 -4.36 20.76
C ARG A 152 -6.41 -3.56 19.78
N SER A 153 -5.08 -3.72 19.81
CA SER A 153 -4.18 -3.13 18.80
C SER A 153 -4.11 -3.95 17.50
N GLU A 154 -5.19 -4.64 17.16
CA GLU A 154 -5.34 -5.47 15.97
C GLU A 154 -6.77 -5.36 15.42
N PHE A 155 -6.89 -5.24 14.10
CA PHE A 155 -8.14 -5.35 13.39
C PHE A 155 -8.65 -6.78 13.38
N SER A 156 -9.96 -6.90 13.63
CA SER A 156 -10.74 -8.07 13.28
C SER A 156 -11.39 -7.89 11.91
N LEU A 157 -11.86 -8.98 11.31
CA LEU A 157 -12.65 -8.90 10.06
C LEU A 157 -13.93 -8.07 10.24
N ASP A 158 -14.52 -8.09 11.43
CA ASP A 158 -15.70 -7.29 11.76
C ASP A 158 -15.38 -5.79 11.70
N LEU A 159 -14.29 -5.37 12.33
CA LEU A 159 -13.85 -3.97 12.34
C LEU A 159 -13.38 -3.51 10.97
N LEU A 160 -12.74 -4.38 10.20
CA LEU A 160 -12.42 -4.09 8.80
C LEU A 160 -13.69 -3.87 7.96
N SER A 161 -14.75 -4.67 8.19
CA SER A 161 -16.01 -4.49 7.47
C SER A 161 -16.69 -3.17 7.81
N LYS A 162 -16.68 -2.77 9.09
CA LYS A 162 -17.16 -1.46 9.56
C LYS A 162 -16.38 -0.32 8.93
N LEU A 163 -15.05 -0.41 8.94
CA LEU A 163 -14.16 0.59 8.35
C LEU A 163 -14.43 0.79 6.85
N ILE A 164 -14.59 -0.29 6.09
CA ILE A 164 -14.87 -0.25 4.64
C ILE A 164 -16.32 0.19 4.34
N GLY A 165 -17.23 0.10 5.31
CA GLY A 165 -18.65 0.35 5.11
C GLY A 165 -19.38 -0.80 4.40
N CYS A 166 -19.05 -2.04 4.73
CA CYS A 166 -19.69 -3.25 4.20
C CYS A 166 -20.02 -4.27 5.28
N SER A 167 -20.77 -5.31 4.95
CA SER A 167 -21.04 -6.41 5.87
C SER A 167 -19.85 -7.38 5.94
N ARG A 168 -19.63 -7.96 7.13
CA ARG A 168 -18.66 -9.05 7.32
C ARG A 168 -18.86 -10.22 6.34
N ASN A 169 -20.12 -10.54 6.02
CA ASN A 169 -20.45 -11.62 5.09
C ASN A 169 -20.01 -11.33 3.65
N GLN A 170 -20.05 -10.06 3.21
CA GLN A 170 -19.52 -9.67 1.90
C GLN A 170 -18.01 -9.90 1.82
N LEU A 171 -17.26 -9.57 2.89
CA LEU A 171 -15.83 -9.86 2.94
C LEU A 171 -15.55 -11.37 2.97
N LEU A 172 -16.29 -12.14 3.77
CA LEU A 172 -16.14 -13.60 3.81
C LEU A 172 -16.43 -14.25 2.45
N TYR A 173 -17.50 -13.82 1.79
CA TYR A 173 -17.84 -14.28 0.46
C TYR A 173 -16.73 -13.95 -0.54
N GLN A 174 -16.22 -12.72 -0.54
CA GLN A 174 -15.12 -12.31 -1.40
C GLN A 174 -13.86 -13.15 -1.17
N GLN A 175 -13.50 -13.41 0.09
CA GLN A 175 -12.36 -14.27 0.41
C GLN A 175 -12.56 -15.70 -0.11
N LYS A 176 -13.78 -16.24 0.00
CA LYS A 176 -14.12 -17.55 -0.58
C LYS A 176 -13.94 -17.56 -2.10
N GLN A 177 -14.36 -16.51 -2.80
CA GLN A 177 -14.17 -16.40 -4.25
C GLN A 177 -12.68 -16.38 -4.64
N ILE A 178 -11.85 -15.62 -3.92
CA ILE A 178 -10.40 -15.58 -4.12
C ILE A 178 -9.78 -16.98 -3.92
N ASN A 179 -10.14 -17.65 -2.83
CA ASN A 179 -9.63 -18.97 -2.52
C ASN A 179 -10.01 -20.00 -3.60
N ASN A 180 -11.27 -19.98 -4.05
CA ASN A 180 -11.73 -20.85 -5.13
C ASN A 180 -10.95 -20.60 -6.43
N ALA A 181 -10.75 -19.34 -6.82
CA ALA A 181 -9.98 -18.99 -8.01
C ALA A 181 -8.51 -19.44 -7.90
N TYR A 182 -7.91 -19.34 -6.72
CA TYR A 182 -6.56 -19.85 -6.46
C TYR A 182 -6.50 -21.37 -6.57
N SER A 183 -7.44 -22.09 -5.95
CA SER A 183 -7.53 -23.55 -6.03
C SER A 183 -7.65 -24.04 -7.48
N ILE A 184 -8.46 -23.37 -8.31
CA ILE A 184 -8.58 -23.68 -9.74
C ILE A 184 -7.24 -23.50 -10.45
N LYS A 185 -6.54 -22.37 -10.24
CA LYS A 185 -5.22 -22.13 -10.84
C LYS A 185 -4.19 -23.17 -10.41
N VAL A 186 -4.15 -23.54 -9.14
CA VAL A 186 -3.27 -24.59 -8.62
C VAL A 186 -3.60 -25.93 -9.27
N GLN A 187 -4.89 -26.27 -9.43
CA GLN A 187 -5.31 -27.49 -10.10
C GLN A 187 -4.89 -27.51 -11.57
N GLN A 188 -5.05 -26.39 -12.30
CA GLN A 188 -4.58 -26.26 -13.68
C GLN A 188 -3.05 -26.41 -13.78
N LEU A 189 -2.29 -25.83 -12.85
CA LEU A 189 -0.84 -25.98 -12.81
C LEU A 189 -0.43 -27.43 -12.52
N LYS A 190 -1.13 -28.12 -11.60
CA LYS A 190 -0.92 -29.55 -11.34
C LYS A 190 -1.25 -30.42 -12.55
N GLN A 191 -2.30 -30.09 -13.31
CA GLN A 191 -2.64 -30.79 -14.55
C GLN A 191 -1.58 -30.59 -15.64
N LYS A 192 -0.96 -29.40 -15.72
CA LYS A 192 0.14 -29.14 -16.66
C LYS A 192 1.46 -29.78 -16.26
N CYS A 193 1.69 -29.99 -14.97
CA CYS A 193 2.90 -30.62 -14.47
C CYS A 193 2.72 -32.15 -14.44
N VAL A 194 3.15 -32.81 -15.52
CA VAL A 194 3.04 -34.28 -15.67
C VAL A 194 3.73 -35.01 -14.52
N ALA A 195 4.87 -34.51 -14.03
CA ALA A 195 5.57 -35.06 -12.87
C ALA A 195 4.67 -35.22 -11.62
N LEU A 196 3.73 -34.29 -11.38
CA LEU A 196 2.84 -34.35 -10.22
C LEU A 196 1.72 -35.39 -10.36
N GLN A 197 1.64 -36.08 -11.50
CA GLN A 197 0.68 -37.16 -11.77
C GLN A 197 1.31 -38.55 -11.62
N HIS A 198 2.63 -38.65 -11.42
CA HIS A 198 3.35 -39.91 -11.29
C HIS A 198 3.80 -40.20 -9.84
N PRO A 199 3.74 -41.46 -9.36
CA PRO A 199 4.16 -41.83 -8.01
C PRO A 199 5.66 -41.62 -7.73
N GLN A 200 6.48 -41.64 -8.79
CA GLN A 200 7.92 -41.36 -8.75
C GLN A 200 8.25 -40.28 -9.79
N PRO A 201 8.23 -39.00 -9.41
CA PRO A 201 8.56 -37.91 -10.33
C PRO A 201 10.05 -37.92 -10.70
N SER A 202 10.36 -37.86 -12.00
CA SER A 202 11.71 -37.63 -12.53
C SER A 202 11.83 -36.21 -13.10
N ALA A 203 13.06 -35.70 -13.19
CA ALA A 203 13.31 -34.33 -13.68
C ALA A 203 12.79 -34.08 -15.11
N GLU A 204 12.74 -35.13 -15.94
CA GLU A 204 12.24 -35.08 -17.32
C GLU A 204 10.73 -34.82 -17.42
N LEU A 205 9.98 -35.05 -16.34
CA LEU A 205 8.52 -34.95 -16.30
C LEU A 205 8.03 -33.58 -15.80
N PHE A 206 8.93 -32.71 -15.31
CA PHE A 206 8.54 -31.47 -14.62
C PHE A 206 7.88 -30.44 -15.55
N TRP A 207 8.29 -30.41 -16.82
CA TRP A 207 7.77 -29.51 -17.84
C TRP A 207 7.76 -30.19 -19.20
N SER A 208 6.60 -30.57 -19.72
CA SER A 208 6.49 -30.86 -21.14
C SER A 208 6.40 -29.55 -21.91
N ALA A 209 7.36 -29.29 -22.80
CA ALA A 209 7.33 -28.18 -23.75
C ALA A 209 6.32 -28.48 -24.89
N GLN A 210 5.09 -28.88 -24.56
CA GLN A 210 4.02 -28.84 -25.54
C GLN A 210 3.51 -27.39 -25.63
N HIS A 211 4.24 -26.59 -26.40
CA HIS A 211 3.69 -25.43 -27.05
C HIS A 211 2.61 -25.95 -28.01
N GLY A 212 1.35 -25.97 -27.57
CA GLY A 212 0.23 -26.22 -28.45
C GLY A 212 0.18 -25.12 -29.52
N ASN A 213 0.11 -25.54 -30.78
CA ASN A 213 -0.27 -24.70 -31.92
C ASN A 213 -1.64 -24.06 -31.70
#